data_AF-A0AAW9RX88-F1
#
_entry.id   AF-A0AAW9RX88-F1
#
_cell.length_a   1.000
_cell.length_b   1.000
_cell.length_c   1.000
_cell.angle_alpha   90.00
_cell.angle_beta   90.00
_cell.angle_gamma   90.00
#
_symmetry.space_group_name_H-M   'P 1'
#
loop_
_entity.id
_entity.type
_entity.pdbx_description
1 polymer ?
#
loop_
_entity_poly.entity_id
_entity_poly.type
_entity_poly.pdbx_seq_one_letter_code
_entity_poly.pdbx_strand_id
1 'polypeptide(L)'
;MTGTGADFDSSARRQEADLFHIPFGGSSMGEKTFAYAFYPIDGVLINVYGTQNETIADISNGPDDDLTVFGDISDDDVSGASYGDMTFVGVATADGHEIAFFEDSAGILIGFSDTDIPSLTYYTLDTDATYAVCFAAGTLIRTPDGDLPVETLAEGDTVVTASGEERAIRWSGARTVDCSTTTNPRQAWPVRVSEDAFGPGLPERELWLSPAHAVQVSAGEQADAADDVLVPIGSLVNGATIEQIPLETIDYYHIELDTHDVVIANGLPAESYLDCGNRDFFAGADVAPESERAEIDPADLPFCLPLVTGGGVVEEVRAQLGTQAREIGWASKAAEPEVAVEAGGTPLLPDEIGGKLRVTLPADACDAWLVSSSWVPYHHGAGADRRNLGVVFRHLTVTDATGEARRIRADDPRLAFGFHEAEGEDGAAFRWTTGRALLPGALWGGMSGQVTLTFEVHANERRRWIAPAKAAAAPARRMSLVA
;
A
#
# COMPACT_ATOMS: atom_id res chain seq x y z
N MET A 1 5.93 63.58 -23.91
CA MET A 1 4.48 63.33 -23.91
C MET A 1 4.24 61.86 -24.25
N THR A 2 3.84 61.08 -23.24
CA THR A 2 2.82 59.99 -23.28
C THR A 2 2.95 58.91 -24.36
N GLY A 3 3.05 57.60 -24.13
CA GLY A 3 2.93 56.70 -22.97
C GLY A 3 2.63 55.29 -23.51
N THR A 4 3.05 54.25 -22.77
CA THR A 4 2.67 52.81 -22.85
C THR A 4 3.06 51.96 -24.07
N GLY A 5 3.78 50.87 -23.81
CA GLY A 5 4.00 49.73 -24.70
C GLY A 5 4.85 48.69 -23.97
N ALA A 6 4.20 47.71 -23.37
CA ALA A 6 4.82 46.58 -22.69
C ALA A 6 5.38 45.60 -23.72
N ASP A 7 6.67 45.29 -23.63
CA ASP A 7 7.22 44.07 -24.21
C ASP A 7 7.10 42.97 -23.15
N PHE A 8 6.07 42.15 -23.31
CA PHE A 8 5.96 40.86 -22.63
C PHE A 8 6.88 39.89 -23.35
N ASP A 9 7.97 39.55 -22.68
CA ASP A 9 8.87 38.46 -23.03
C ASP A 9 8.11 37.12 -22.99
N SER A 10 8.27 36.35 -24.05
CA SER A 10 7.73 35.03 -24.24
C SER A 10 8.51 34.01 -23.42
N SER A 11 8.11 33.77 -22.18
CA SER A 11 8.46 32.57 -21.41
C SER A 11 7.23 32.05 -20.67
N ALA A 12 6.35 31.36 -21.42
CA ALA A 12 5.31 30.54 -20.81
C ALA A 12 5.99 29.28 -20.23
N ARG A 13 6.01 29.23 -18.90
CA ARG A 13 6.59 28.20 -18.04
C ARG A 13 6.12 26.81 -18.48
N ARG A 14 7.09 25.95 -18.79
CA ARG A 14 6.96 24.52 -18.57
C ARG A 14 6.76 24.33 -17.06
N GLN A 15 5.76 23.57 -16.64
CA GLN A 15 5.80 22.96 -15.30
C GLN A 15 6.83 21.85 -15.43
N GLU A 16 8.08 22.22 -15.16
CA GLU A 16 9.17 21.29 -14.96
C GLU A 16 8.90 20.63 -13.60
N ALA A 17 8.86 19.30 -13.56
CA ALA A 17 9.22 18.58 -12.35
C ALA A 17 10.70 18.93 -12.13
N ASP A 18 10.94 20.03 -11.46
CA ASP A 18 12.27 20.46 -11.12
C ASP A 18 12.79 19.45 -10.08
N LEU A 19 13.89 18.77 -10.41
CA LEU A 19 14.64 17.97 -9.43
C LEU A 19 15.19 18.91 -8.36
N PHE A 20 14.39 19.19 -7.34
CA PHE A 20 14.84 19.94 -6.18
C PHE A 20 15.51 19.01 -5.18
N HIS A 21 16.66 19.44 -4.66
CA HIS A 21 17.34 18.79 -3.54
C HIS A 21 16.84 19.44 -2.27
N ILE A 22 16.05 18.70 -1.49
CA ILE A 22 15.28 19.24 -0.37
C ILE A 22 16.15 19.20 0.90
N PRO A 23 16.39 20.35 1.55
CA PRO A 23 16.97 20.38 2.88
C PRO A 23 15.87 20.10 3.91
N PHE A 24 16.02 19.02 4.66
CA PHE A 24 15.35 18.83 5.94
C PHE A 24 15.61 20.03 6.86
N GLY A 25 14.62 20.42 7.66
CA GLY A 25 14.54 21.70 8.37
C GLY A 25 15.89 22.34 8.75
N GLY A 26 16.36 23.28 7.93
CA GLY A 26 17.37 24.26 8.32
C GLY A 26 18.82 23.79 8.46
N SER A 27 19.41 23.13 7.45
CA SER A 27 20.76 23.51 7.00
C SER A 27 21.09 22.90 5.63
N SER A 28 21.74 23.72 4.79
CA SER A 28 22.07 23.41 3.40
C SER A 28 23.09 22.27 3.25
N MET A 29 22.77 21.25 2.45
CA MET A 29 23.64 20.39 1.59
C MET A 29 22.72 19.27 1.05
N GLY A 30 22.83 18.63 -0.11
CA GLY A 30 23.86 18.49 -1.13
C GLY A 30 23.74 17.07 -1.72
N GLU A 31 23.09 16.93 -2.89
CA GLU A 31 23.19 15.83 -3.88
C GLU A 31 22.95 14.35 -3.52
N LYS A 32 22.68 13.95 -2.26
CA LYS A 32 22.44 12.53 -1.94
C LYS A 32 21.39 12.34 -0.85
N THR A 33 20.25 11.77 -1.23
CA THR A 33 19.29 11.20 -0.29
C THR A 33 19.46 9.68 -0.32
N PHE A 34 19.58 9.09 0.86
CA PHE A 34 19.73 7.65 1.04
C PHE A 34 18.37 7.03 1.34
N ALA A 35 18.02 5.95 0.64
CA ALA A 35 16.79 5.21 0.84
C ALA A 35 17.02 3.98 1.73
N TYR A 36 16.15 3.82 2.72
CA TYR A 36 16.18 2.73 3.69
C TYR A 36 14.81 2.06 3.77
N ALA A 37 14.82 0.73 3.76
CA ALA A 37 13.61 -0.03 4.01
C ALA A 37 13.42 -0.17 5.51
N PHE A 38 12.24 0.22 5.99
CA PHE A 38 11.88 0.12 7.39
C PHE A 38 10.88 -1.00 7.61
N TYR A 39 11.19 -1.88 8.54
CA TYR A 39 10.17 -2.74 9.10
C TYR A 39 9.50 -1.99 10.21
N PRO A 40 8.20 -1.74 10.09
CA PRO A 40 7.48 -1.27 11.23
C PRO A 40 7.27 -2.41 12.20
N ILE A 41 7.73 -2.19 13.42
CA ILE A 41 7.49 -3.07 14.55
C ILE A 41 6.88 -2.20 15.66
N ASP A 42 5.54 -2.19 15.70
CA ASP A 42 4.71 -1.52 16.71
C ASP A 42 5.12 -0.07 17.07
N GLY A 43 5.10 0.81 16.07
CA GLY A 43 5.41 2.24 16.23
C GLY A 43 6.91 2.56 16.24
N VAL A 44 7.76 1.52 16.24
CA VAL A 44 9.20 1.64 16.04
C VAL A 44 9.55 1.12 14.66
N LEU A 45 10.18 1.96 13.86
CA LEU A 45 10.64 1.68 12.53
C LEU A 45 12.07 1.19 12.60
N ILE A 46 12.29 -0.04 12.16
CA ILE A 46 13.61 -0.67 12.15
C ILE A 46 14.16 -0.59 10.74
N ASN A 47 15.26 0.14 10.55
CA ASN A 47 15.97 0.15 9.27
C ASN A 47 16.50 -1.27 8.98
N VAL A 48 15.87 -2.05 8.12
CA VAL A 48 16.30 -3.43 7.85
C VAL A 48 17.50 -3.46 6.89
N TYR A 49 17.56 -2.50 5.97
CA TYR A 49 18.54 -2.47 4.91
C TYR A 49 18.58 -1.09 4.22
N GLY A 50 19.78 -0.61 3.89
CA GLY A 50 20.01 0.64 3.15
C GLY A 50 20.98 0.42 2.01
N THR A 51 20.59 0.72 0.77
CA THR A 51 21.45 0.40 -0.38
C THR A 51 21.43 1.36 -1.57
N GLN A 52 20.61 2.41 -1.56
CA GLN A 52 20.46 3.23 -2.77
C GLN A 52 20.54 4.72 -2.45
N ASN A 53 21.43 5.40 -3.19
CA ASN A 53 21.31 6.85 -3.34
C ASN A 53 20.19 7.07 -4.34
N GLU A 54 19.07 7.55 -3.84
CA GLU A 54 17.89 7.75 -4.64
C GLU A 54 17.42 9.19 -4.48
N THR A 55 17.06 9.82 -5.59
CA THR A 55 16.43 11.13 -5.54
C THR A 55 14.93 10.92 -5.47
N ILE A 56 14.33 11.40 -4.39
CA ILE A 56 12.88 11.54 -4.27
C ILE A 56 12.46 12.94 -4.70
N ALA A 57 11.36 13.01 -5.42
CA ALA A 57 10.72 14.27 -5.77
C ALA A 57 9.40 14.37 -5.03
N ASP A 58 9.25 15.47 -4.30
CA ASP A 58 7.97 15.99 -3.84
C ASP A 58 7.06 16.20 -5.05
N ILE A 59 5.82 15.73 -4.94
CA ILE A 59 4.84 15.87 -5.99
C ILE A 59 3.65 16.71 -5.52
N SER A 60 3.19 17.60 -6.39
CA SER A 60 2.26 18.67 -6.04
C SER A 60 0.85 18.14 -5.79
N ASN A 61 0.48 18.04 -4.52
CA ASN A 61 -0.83 17.66 -4.02
C ASN A 61 -1.80 18.85 -3.97
N GLY A 62 -1.34 20.07 -4.27
CA GLY A 62 -2.19 21.25 -4.29
C GLY A 62 -1.49 22.59 -4.53
N PRO A 63 -2.26 23.69 -4.60
CA PRO A 63 -1.71 25.03 -4.80
C PRO A 63 -1.03 25.62 -3.55
N ASP A 64 -1.27 25.03 -2.39
CA ASP A 64 -0.70 25.42 -1.10
C ASP A 64 0.51 24.55 -0.71
N ASP A 65 0.90 23.63 -1.61
CA ASP A 65 1.97 22.66 -1.45
C ASP A 65 3.32 23.26 -1.89
N ASP A 66 4.26 23.34 -0.95
CA ASP A 66 5.62 23.76 -1.20
C ASP A 66 6.49 22.54 -1.55
N LEU A 67 6.67 22.33 -2.86
CA LEU A 67 7.52 21.30 -3.49
C LEU A 67 9.00 21.28 -3.03
N THR A 68 9.36 22.12 -2.08
CA THR A 68 10.69 22.20 -1.46
C THR A 68 10.68 21.77 0.01
N VAL A 69 9.54 21.36 0.57
CA VAL A 69 9.35 21.05 2.00
C VAL A 69 8.41 19.85 2.19
N PHE A 70 8.97 18.68 2.48
CA PHE A 70 8.16 17.50 2.82
C PHE A 70 7.32 17.71 4.09
N GLY A 71 6.08 17.24 4.04
CA GLY A 71 5.13 17.24 5.15
C GLY A 71 4.60 18.62 5.53
N ASP A 72 4.74 19.62 4.66
CA ASP A 72 4.11 20.93 4.84
C ASP A 72 2.56 20.85 4.77
N ILE A 73 2.05 19.78 4.15
CA ILE A 73 0.67 19.36 4.11
C ILE A 73 0.52 17.89 4.57
N SER A 74 -0.69 17.50 4.98
CA SER A 74 -0.95 16.22 5.63
C SER A 74 -1.07 15.00 4.70
N ASP A 75 -0.94 15.18 3.39
CA ASP A 75 -1.14 14.15 2.36
C ASP A 75 -0.12 14.42 1.24
N ASP A 76 1.14 14.32 1.63
CA ASP A 76 2.28 14.68 0.78
C ASP A 76 2.74 13.44 0.00
N ASP A 77 2.47 13.40 -1.30
CA ASP A 77 2.94 12.32 -2.19
C ASP A 77 4.34 12.61 -2.73
N VAL A 78 5.17 11.57 -2.78
CA VAL A 78 6.53 11.60 -3.35
C VAL A 78 6.72 10.49 -4.35
N SER A 79 7.56 10.76 -5.36
CA SER A 79 8.00 9.74 -6.33
C SER A 79 9.47 9.40 -6.15
N GLY A 80 9.75 8.10 -6.00
CA GLY A 80 11.10 7.52 -6.06
C GLY A 80 11.27 6.69 -7.34
N ALA A 81 12.44 6.74 -7.97
CA ALA A 81 12.75 6.00 -9.19
C ALA A 81 12.62 4.46 -9.03
N SER A 82 12.83 3.94 -7.82
CA SER A 82 12.79 2.51 -7.47
C SER A 82 11.50 2.09 -6.78
N TYR A 83 10.77 3.04 -6.16
CA TYR A 83 9.65 2.74 -5.26
C TYR A 83 8.28 3.21 -5.79
N GLY A 84 8.27 4.09 -6.80
CA GLY A 84 7.04 4.67 -7.33
C GLY A 84 6.46 5.73 -6.39
N ASP A 85 5.14 5.92 -6.47
CA ASP A 85 4.41 6.87 -5.65
C ASP A 85 4.27 6.33 -4.23
N MET A 86 4.67 7.13 -3.26
CA MET A 86 4.61 6.84 -1.85
C MET A 86 3.95 8.00 -1.14
N THR A 87 3.23 7.72 -0.06
CA THR A 87 2.53 8.73 0.72
C THR A 87 3.33 9.03 1.97
N PHE A 88 3.54 10.30 2.28
CA PHE A 88 4.22 10.75 3.49
C PHE A 88 3.47 10.31 4.74
N VAL A 89 4.20 9.66 5.63
CA VAL A 89 3.69 9.12 6.89
C VAL A 89 4.11 10.01 8.04
N GLY A 90 5.30 10.59 7.98
CA GLY A 90 5.81 11.48 9.01
C GLY A 90 7.31 11.64 8.97
N VAL A 91 7.82 12.45 9.88
CA VAL A 91 9.26 12.65 10.08
C VAL A 91 9.63 12.14 11.47
N ALA A 92 10.76 11.42 11.55
CA ALA A 92 11.43 11.18 12.82
C ALA A 92 12.78 11.91 12.85
N THR A 93 13.25 12.20 14.06
CA THR A 93 14.60 12.71 14.28
C THR A 93 15.37 11.72 15.15
N ALA A 94 16.54 11.27 14.71
CA ALA A 94 17.48 10.54 15.56
C ALA A 94 18.89 11.07 15.39
N ASP A 95 19.62 11.18 16.51
CA ASP A 95 20.99 11.71 16.54
C ASP A 95 21.19 13.08 15.85
N GLY A 96 20.11 13.87 15.75
CA GLY A 96 20.10 15.18 15.08
C GLY A 96 19.92 15.12 13.56
N HIS A 97 19.62 13.95 13.00
CA HIS A 97 19.28 13.73 11.60
C HIS A 97 17.77 13.55 11.43
N GLU A 98 17.22 14.19 10.41
CA GLU A 98 15.81 14.12 10.06
C GLU A 98 15.59 13.04 9.01
N ILE A 99 14.52 12.25 9.18
CA ILE A 99 14.18 11.16 8.29
C ILE A 99 12.71 11.28 7.97
N ALA A 100 12.41 11.48 6.70
CA ALA A 100 11.05 11.44 6.20
C ALA A 100 10.68 10.00 5.86
N PHE A 101 9.56 9.54 6.39
CA PHE A 101 9.00 8.22 6.17
C PHE A 101 7.83 8.32 5.24
N PHE A 102 7.81 7.42 4.27
CA PHE A 102 6.78 7.29 3.28
C PHE A 102 6.32 5.85 3.22
N GLU A 103 5.05 5.63 2.96
CA GLU A 103 4.46 4.32 2.79
C GLU A 103 4.24 4.09 1.29
N ASP A 104 4.76 2.98 0.79
CA ASP A 104 4.40 2.55 -0.55
C ASP A 104 2.97 1.97 -0.57
N SER A 105 2.39 1.75 -1.74
CA SER A 105 1.02 1.24 -1.81
C SER A 105 0.81 -0.19 -1.30
N ALA A 106 1.90 -0.91 -0.96
CA ALA A 106 1.87 -2.22 -0.33
C ALA A 106 1.95 -2.16 1.20
N GLY A 107 2.01 -0.96 1.78
CA GLY A 107 2.13 -0.75 3.22
C GLY A 107 3.56 -0.88 3.74
N ILE A 108 4.57 -0.85 2.86
CA ILE A 108 5.98 -0.88 3.26
C ILE A 108 6.41 0.55 3.57
N LEU A 109 7.08 0.73 4.70
CA LEU A 109 7.70 2.00 5.03
C LEU A 109 9.08 2.13 4.44
N ILE A 110 9.32 3.29 3.85
CA ILE A 110 10.59 3.69 3.26
C ILE A 110 10.95 5.03 3.86
N GLY A 111 12.13 5.11 4.46
CA GLY A 111 12.61 6.34 5.06
C GLY A 111 13.78 6.89 4.26
N PHE A 112 13.80 8.20 4.15
CA PHE A 112 14.78 8.95 3.38
C PHE A 112 15.54 9.91 4.29
N SER A 113 16.86 9.90 4.14
CA SER A 113 17.79 10.67 4.97
C SER A 113 18.83 11.36 4.10
N ASP A 114 19.29 12.53 4.52
CA ASP A 114 20.40 13.27 3.89
C ASP A 114 21.78 12.72 4.26
N THR A 115 21.82 11.83 5.25
CA THR A 115 23.02 11.14 5.72
C THR A 115 22.88 9.64 5.58
N ASP A 116 24.02 8.97 5.52
CA ASP A 116 24.05 7.51 5.57
C ASP A 116 23.65 7.07 6.98
N ILE A 117 22.47 6.47 7.09
CA ILE A 117 22.00 5.81 8.29
C ILE A 117 22.65 4.42 8.32
N PRO A 118 23.36 4.06 9.41
CA PRO A 118 23.80 2.69 9.60
C PRO A 118 22.62 1.75 9.38
N SER A 119 22.82 0.69 8.59
CA SER A 119 21.87 -0.42 8.56
C SER A 119 21.52 -0.75 10.00
N LEU A 120 20.22 -0.71 10.31
CA LEU A 120 19.68 -1.11 11.61
C LEU A 120 19.81 0.02 12.66
N THR A 121 19.04 1.09 12.44
CA THR A 121 18.73 2.18 13.38
C THR A 121 17.22 2.20 13.65
N TYR A 122 16.80 2.51 14.88
CA TYR A 122 15.39 2.58 15.28
C TYR A 122 14.85 4.00 15.22
N TYR A 123 13.59 4.13 14.78
CA TYR A 123 12.90 5.41 14.78
C TYR A 123 11.50 5.23 15.33
N THR A 124 11.17 5.96 16.39
CA THR A 124 9.77 6.11 16.77
C THR A 124 9.17 7.15 15.85
N LEU A 125 8.23 6.74 15.01
CA LEU A 125 7.44 7.68 14.24
C LEU A 125 6.33 8.19 15.18
N ASP A 126 6.26 9.50 15.42
CA ASP A 126 5.14 10.11 16.15
C ASP A 126 3.89 10.11 15.25
N THR A 127 3.36 8.92 15.04
CA THR A 127 2.17 8.65 14.25
C THR A 127 1.30 7.68 15.02
N ASP A 128 -0.02 7.85 14.90
CA ASP A 128 -1.00 6.88 15.43
C ASP A 128 -0.96 5.52 14.68
N ALA A 129 0.05 5.27 13.83
CA ALA A 129 0.21 4.10 12.98
C ALA A 129 0.69 2.88 13.80
N THR A 130 -0.18 1.88 13.95
CA THR A 130 0.15 0.62 14.63
C THR A 130 0.32 -0.48 13.59
N TYR A 131 1.50 -1.11 13.54
CA TYR A 131 1.82 -2.13 12.54
C TYR A 131 1.88 -3.52 13.16
N ALA A 132 0.96 -4.38 12.76
CA ALA A 132 0.92 -5.76 13.24
C ALA A 132 1.89 -6.65 12.45
N VAL A 133 2.67 -7.47 13.15
CA VAL A 133 3.33 -8.68 12.62
C VAL A 133 2.62 -9.85 13.29
N CYS A 134 1.65 -10.51 12.64
CA CYS A 134 0.74 -11.40 13.35
C CYS A 134 0.09 -12.44 12.44
N PHE A 135 -0.28 -13.57 13.02
CA PHE A 135 -1.22 -14.54 12.46
C PHE A 135 -2.65 -14.12 12.80
N ALA A 136 -3.58 -14.23 11.84
CA ALA A 136 -5.00 -14.08 12.16
C ALA A 136 -5.54 -15.31 12.90
N ALA A 137 -6.57 -15.11 13.73
CA ALA A 137 -7.30 -16.19 14.40
C ALA A 137 -7.69 -17.33 13.44
N GLY A 138 -7.57 -18.57 13.91
CA GLY A 138 -7.86 -19.77 13.13
C GLY A 138 -6.72 -20.23 12.23
N THR A 139 -5.61 -19.49 12.15
CA THR A 139 -4.36 -19.97 11.52
C THR A 139 -3.88 -21.19 12.28
N LEU A 140 -3.67 -22.31 11.57
CA LEU A 140 -3.17 -23.51 12.20
C LEU A 140 -1.65 -23.57 12.15
N ILE A 141 -1.03 -23.81 13.30
CA ILE A 141 0.41 -24.00 13.42
C ILE A 141 0.69 -25.49 13.58
N ARG A 142 1.69 -26.00 12.85
CA ARG A 142 2.13 -27.39 12.95
C ARG A 142 2.70 -27.67 14.34
N THR A 143 2.15 -28.69 15.00
CA THR A 143 2.71 -29.26 16.24
C THR A 143 3.05 -30.75 16.01
N PRO A 144 3.81 -31.40 16.91
CA PRO A 144 4.13 -32.83 16.79
C PRO A 144 2.89 -33.73 16.73
N ASP A 145 1.80 -33.32 17.39
CA ASP A 145 0.54 -34.09 17.47
C ASP A 145 -0.51 -33.66 16.42
N GLY A 146 -0.16 -32.72 15.55
CA GLY A 146 -1.02 -32.21 14.47
C GLY A 146 -1.15 -30.67 14.46
N ASP A 147 -1.96 -30.15 13.56
CA ASP A 147 -2.13 -28.72 13.38
C ASP A 147 -3.12 -28.14 14.39
N LEU A 148 -2.71 -27.14 15.16
CA LEU A 148 -3.55 -26.47 16.18
C LEU A 148 -3.75 -24.98 15.85
N PRO A 149 -4.95 -24.41 16.09
CA PRO A 149 -5.16 -22.98 15.92
C PRO A 149 -4.25 -22.16 16.82
N VAL A 150 -3.67 -21.09 16.28
CA VAL A 150 -2.71 -20.22 16.98
C VAL A 150 -3.28 -19.66 18.28
N GLU A 151 -4.58 -19.36 18.32
CA GLU A 151 -5.27 -18.84 19.51
C GLU A 151 -5.40 -19.86 20.65
N THR A 152 -5.12 -21.14 20.39
CA THR A 152 -5.15 -22.21 21.40
C THR A 152 -3.78 -22.56 21.96
N LEU A 153 -2.71 -22.04 21.35
CA LEU A 153 -1.34 -22.29 21.77
C LEU A 153 -0.96 -21.37 22.93
N ALA A 154 -0.19 -21.91 23.87
CA ALA A 154 0.30 -21.19 25.03
C ALA A 154 1.79 -21.47 25.27
N GLU A 155 2.39 -20.67 26.16
CA GLU A 155 3.73 -20.93 26.67
C GLU A 155 3.86 -22.37 27.19
N GLY A 156 4.90 -23.07 26.74
CA GLY A 156 5.18 -24.46 27.07
C GLY A 156 4.68 -25.49 26.05
N ASP A 157 3.77 -25.11 25.14
CA ASP A 157 3.39 -25.97 24.01
C ASP A 157 4.54 -26.09 23.00
N THR A 158 4.59 -27.18 22.23
CA THR A 158 5.64 -27.45 21.25
C THR A 158 5.11 -27.29 19.83
N VAL A 159 5.85 -26.60 18.98
CA VAL A 159 5.60 -26.47 17.53
C VAL A 159 6.70 -27.14 16.72
N VAL A 160 6.42 -27.44 15.45
CA VAL A 160 7.41 -27.94 14.49
C VAL A 160 7.81 -26.81 13.55
N THR A 161 9.11 -26.59 13.43
CA THR A 161 9.69 -25.57 12.55
C THR A 161 9.87 -26.07 11.12
N ALA A 162 10.14 -25.17 10.18
CA ALA A 162 10.41 -25.52 8.79
C ALA A 162 11.65 -26.39 8.60
N SER A 163 12.63 -26.29 9.51
CA SER A 163 13.80 -27.19 9.55
C SER A 163 13.47 -28.60 10.07
N GLY A 164 12.25 -28.81 10.58
CA GLY A 164 11.80 -30.07 11.17
C GLY A 164 12.15 -30.23 12.64
N GLU A 165 12.63 -29.18 13.30
CA GLU A 165 12.91 -29.18 14.74
C GLU A 165 11.63 -28.94 15.55
N GLU A 166 11.58 -29.52 16.75
CA GLU A 166 10.52 -29.27 17.72
C GLU A 166 10.97 -28.19 18.70
N ARG A 167 10.22 -27.08 18.81
CA ARG A 167 10.54 -25.95 19.67
C ARG A 167 9.39 -25.59 20.59
N ALA A 168 9.72 -25.27 21.84
CA ALA A 168 8.74 -24.84 22.83
C ALA A 168 8.42 -23.36 22.67
N ILE A 169 7.14 -23.02 22.73
CA ILE A 169 6.65 -21.65 22.80
C ILE A 169 7.08 -21.04 24.13
N ARG A 170 7.77 -19.91 24.07
CA ARG A 170 8.20 -19.12 25.23
C ARG A 170 7.22 -18.02 25.58
N TRP A 171 6.42 -17.61 24.62
CA TRP A 171 5.40 -16.61 24.83
C TRP A 171 4.37 -16.64 23.71
N SER A 172 3.15 -16.22 24.03
CA SER A 172 2.07 -16.02 23.09
C SER A 172 1.41 -14.67 23.33
N GLY A 173 1.20 -13.89 22.27
CA GLY A 173 0.51 -12.61 22.29
C GLY A 173 -0.83 -12.68 21.57
N ALA A 174 -1.81 -11.87 22.03
CA ALA A 174 -3.08 -11.67 21.34
C ALA A 174 -3.51 -10.19 21.36
N ARG A 175 -4.12 -9.72 20.28
CA ARG A 175 -4.74 -8.38 20.20
C ARG A 175 -5.91 -8.40 19.22
N THR A 176 -7.02 -7.78 19.61
CA THR A 176 -8.08 -7.39 18.67
C THR A 176 -7.82 -5.99 18.15
N VAL A 177 -7.80 -5.82 16.84
CA VAL A 177 -7.61 -4.53 16.16
C VAL A 177 -8.93 -4.08 15.56
N ASP A 178 -9.36 -2.85 15.88
CA ASP A 178 -10.46 -2.16 15.21
C ASP A 178 -9.90 -1.32 14.06
N CYS A 179 -9.96 -1.89 12.87
CA CYS A 179 -9.45 -1.30 11.64
C CYS A 179 -10.26 -0.07 11.19
N SER A 180 -11.45 0.18 11.75
CA SER A 180 -12.26 1.35 11.40
C SER A 180 -11.82 2.63 12.10
N THR A 181 -11.02 2.50 13.16
CA THR A 181 -10.60 3.61 14.02
C THR A 181 -9.14 4.01 13.85
N THR A 182 -8.34 3.19 13.16
CA THR A 182 -6.96 3.53 12.81
C THR A 182 -6.90 4.60 11.73
N THR A 183 -5.94 5.51 11.86
CA THR A 183 -5.63 6.53 10.85
C THR A 183 -5.15 5.90 9.53
N ASN A 184 -4.60 4.69 9.59
CA ASN A 184 -4.22 3.91 8.42
C ASN A 184 -4.74 2.46 8.49
N PRO A 185 -5.92 2.17 7.89
CA PRO A 185 -6.52 0.85 7.95
C PRO A 185 -5.75 -0.21 7.15
N ARG A 186 -4.92 0.17 6.17
CA ARG A 186 -4.13 -0.79 5.38
C ARG A 186 -3.08 -1.49 6.22
N GLN A 187 -2.55 -0.86 7.25
CA GLN A 187 -1.56 -1.47 8.15
C GLN A 187 -2.16 -2.56 9.04
N ALA A 188 -3.47 -2.46 9.31
CA ALA A 188 -4.23 -3.41 10.11
C ALA A 188 -4.95 -4.47 9.27
N TRP A 189 -5.23 -4.20 8.00
CA TRP A 189 -5.93 -5.15 7.13
C TRP A 189 -5.07 -6.36 6.80
N PRO A 190 -5.60 -7.59 6.96
CA PRO A 190 -4.84 -8.79 6.68
C PRO A 190 -4.58 -8.96 5.18
N VAL A 191 -3.46 -9.59 4.89
CA VAL A 191 -3.17 -10.21 3.62
C VAL A 191 -3.63 -11.66 3.64
N ARG A 192 -4.55 -11.98 2.75
CA ARG A 192 -5.08 -13.31 2.49
C ARG A 192 -4.24 -14.00 1.43
N VAL A 193 -3.73 -15.16 1.76
CA VAL A 193 -2.99 -16.07 0.89
C VAL A 193 -3.89 -17.28 0.59
N SER A 194 -4.25 -17.45 -0.67
CA SER A 194 -5.08 -18.57 -1.14
C SER A 194 -4.33 -19.90 -1.04
N GLU A 195 -5.06 -21.00 -0.90
CA GLU A 195 -4.51 -22.35 -1.12
C GLU A 195 -3.75 -22.42 -2.45
N ASP A 196 -2.62 -23.13 -2.45
CA ASP A 196 -1.72 -23.31 -3.59
C ASP A 196 -1.04 -22.03 -4.13
N ALA A 197 -1.10 -20.88 -3.42
CA ALA A 197 -0.54 -19.61 -3.90
C ALA A 197 0.98 -19.62 -4.16
N PHE A 198 1.74 -20.34 -3.35
CA PHE A 198 3.21 -20.49 -3.41
C PHE A 198 3.67 -21.78 -4.09
N GLY A 199 2.72 -22.59 -4.59
CA GLY A 199 3.00 -23.92 -5.15
C GLY A 199 1.96 -24.93 -4.67
N PRO A 200 1.90 -26.14 -5.25
CA PRO A 200 0.95 -27.16 -4.81
C PRO A 200 1.06 -27.46 -3.31
N GLY A 201 -0.04 -27.25 -2.59
CA GLY A 201 -0.13 -27.43 -1.14
C GLY A 201 0.49 -26.30 -0.31
N LEU A 202 0.84 -25.16 -0.90
CA LEU A 202 1.48 -24.04 -0.20
C LEU A 202 0.70 -22.72 -0.40
N PRO A 203 0.02 -22.22 0.63
CA PRO A 203 -0.39 -22.95 1.84
C PRO A 203 -1.36 -24.11 1.49
N GLU A 204 -1.50 -25.07 2.40
CA GLU A 204 -2.43 -26.22 2.30
C GLU A 204 -3.91 -25.77 2.38
N ARG A 205 -4.15 -24.54 2.85
CA ARG A 205 -5.45 -23.89 2.97
C ARG A 205 -5.25 -22.38 3.05
N GLU A 206 -6.33 -21.63 2.90
CA GLU A 206 -6.28 -20.17 3.03
C GLU A 206 -5.60 -19.72 4.34
N LEU A 207 -4.63 -18.81 4.24
CA LEU A 207 -3.85 -18.27 5.36
C LEU A 207 -4.02 -16.75 5.39
N TRP A 208 -4.18 -16.18 6.58
CA TRP A 208 -4.39 -14.74 6.78
C TRP A 208 -3.33 -14.22 7.72
N LEU A 209 -2.54 -13.28 7.23
CA LEU A 209 -1.40 -12.70 7.90
C LEU A 209 -1.55 -11.18 7.95
N SER A 210 -0.91 -10.51 8.90
CA SER A 210 -0.75 -9.07 8.78
C SER A 210 0.22 -8.70 7.64
N PRO A 211 0.19 -7.47 7.10
CA PRO A 211 1.00 -7.09 5.94
C PRO A 211 2.50 -7.25 6.15
N ALA A 212 2.96 -6.96 7.37
CA ALA A 212 4.36 -7.08 7.78
C ALA A 212 4.69 -8.45 8.39
N HIS A 213 3.92 -9.52 8.11
CA HIS A 213 4.32 -10.86 8.51
C HIS A 213 5.19 -11.49 7.41
N ALA A 214 6.41 -11.92 7.75
CA ALA A 214 7.32 -12.49 6.76
C ALA A 214 7.10 -13.98 6.55
N VAL A 215 7.12 -14.39 5.29
CA VAL A 215 7.08 -15.79 4.87
C VAL A 215 8.44 -16.19 4.30
N GLN A 216 8.85 -17.44 4.55
CA GLN A 216 10.08 -17.97 3.97
C GLN A 216 9.84 -18.34 2.51
N VAL A 217 10.68 -17.80 1.62
CA VAL A 217 10.64 -18.03 0.17
C VAL A 217 12.04 -18.32 -0.35
N SER A 218 12.13 -19.10 -1.42
CA SER A 218 13.41 -19.40 -2.07
C SER A 218 13.68 -18.41 -3.21
N ALA A 219 14.85 -17.77 -3.20
CA ALA A 219 15.19 -16.68 -4.12
C ALA A 219 15.80 -17.13 -5.48
N GLY A 220 15.62 -18.38 -5.94
CA GLY A 220 16.23 -18.83 -7.22
C GLY A 220 15.59 -20.04 -7.92
N GLU A 221 15.72 -20.08 -9.26
CA GLU A 221 15.23 -21.16 -10.15
C GLU A 221 15.90 -22.54 -9.92
N GLN A 222 17.06 -22.58 -9.26
CA GLN A 222 17.76 -23.80 -8.87
C GLN A 222 18.05 -23.73 -7.36
N ALA A 223 17.00 -23.87 -6.56
CA ALA A 223 17.06 -23.81 -5.10
C ALA A 223 17.95 -24.93 -4.51
N ASP A 224 19.18 -24.58 -4.15
CA ASP A 224 19.81 -25.15 -2.96
C ASP A 224 19.25 -24.38 -1.76
N ALA A 225 19.01 -25.04 -0.62
CA ALA A 225 18.44 -24.46 0.61
C ALA A 225 19.29 -23.33 1.26
N ALA A 226 20.31 -22.83 0.57
CA ALA A 226 21.19 -21.75 1.01
C ALA A 226 20.68 -20.35 0.61
N ASP A 227 19.64 -20.25 -0.22
CA ASP A 227 19.11 -18.99 -0.75
C ASP A 227 17.69 -18.65 -0.24
N ASP A 228 17.27 -19.25 0.88
CA ASP A 228 15.99 -18.92 1.51
C ASP A 228 16.05 -17.58 2.25
N VAL A 229 15.02 -16.77 2.06
CA VAL A 229 14.87 -15.45 2.64
C VAL A 229 13.48 -15.28 3.25
N LEU A 230 13.35 -14.38 4.21
CA LEU A 230 12.08 -13.92 4.72
C LEU A 230 11.61 -12.73 3.88
N VAL A 231 10.36 -12.75 3.42
CA VAL A 231 9.75 -11.63 2.69
C VAL A 231 8.40 -11.29 3.32
N PRO A 232 8.15 -10.03 3.73
CA PRO A 232 6.82 -9.60 4.17
C PRO A 232 5.74 -9.90 3.12
N ILE A 233 4.65 -10.50 3.58
CA ILE A 233 3.59 -10.97 2.69
C ILE A 233 2.88 -9.82 1.95
N GLY A 234 2.86 -8.60 2.51
CA GLY A 234 2.37 -7.39 1.85
C GLY A 234 3.11 -7.07 0.55
N SER A 235 4.43 -7.28 0.53
CA SER A 235 5.26 -7.10 -0.67
C SER A 235 4.93 -8.10 -1.78
N LEU A 236 4.25 -9.20 -1.46
CA LEU A 236 3.91 -10.29 -2.38
C LEU A 236 2.46 -10.22 -2.90
N VAL A 237 1.70 -9.18 -2.54
CA VAL A 237 0.32 -8.98 -3.01
C VAL A 237 0.27 -8.90 -4.53
N ASN A 238 -0.51 -9.79 -5.14
CA ASN A 238 -0.61 -9.94 -6.60
C ASN A 238 -2.04 -9.74 -7.13
N GLY A 239 -2.99 -9.36 -6.27
CA GLY A 239 -4.38 -9.09 -6.68
C GLY A 239 -5.13 -10.33 -7.19
N ALA A 240 -4.60 -11.53 -6.95
CA ALA A 240 -5.19 -12.81 -7.34
C ALA A 240 -5.14 -13.81 -6.20
N THR A 241 -4.04 -14.55 -6.08
CA THR A 241 -3.87 -15.58 -5.04
C THR A 241 -3.44 -14.98 -3.71
N ILE A 242 -2.85 -13.78 -3.72
CA ILE A 242 -2.42 -13.04 -2.54
C ILE A 242 -3.03 -11.64 -2.61
N GLU A 243 -3.90 -11.32 -1.66
CA GLU A 243 -4.74 -10.12 -1.67
C GLU A 243 -4.86 -9.52 -0.27
N GLN A 244 -4.74 -8.21 -0.14
CA GLN A 244 -5.08 -7.51 1.09
C GLN A 244 -6.58 -7.29 1.18
N ILE A 245 -7.19 -7.65 2.32
CA ILE A 245 -8.64 -7.68 2.48
C ILE A 245 -9.09 -6.64 3.51
N PRO A 246 -9.91 -5.65 3.11
CA PRO A 246 -10.52 -4.72 4.04
C PRO A 246 -11.45 -5.42 5.03
N LEU A 247 -11.24 -5.16 6.32
CA LEU A 247 -12.09 -5.62 7.43
C LEU A 247 -12.32 -4.48 8.41
N GLU A 248 -13.42 -4.57 9.18
CA GLU A 248 -13.70 -3.65 10.29
C GLU A 248 -12.91 -4.02 11.54
N THR A 249 -12.77 -5.32 11.82
CA THR A 249 -12.08 -5.83 13.01
C THR A 249 -11.33 -7.12 12.68
N ILE A 250 -10.19 -7.34 13.33
CA ILE A 250 -9.41 -8.59 13.22
C ILE A 250 -8.77 -8.98 14.55
N ASP A 251 -8.77 -10.27 14.85
CA ASP A 251 -8.07 -10.86 15.98
C ASP A 251 -6.72 -11.41 15.52
N TYR A 252 -5.65 -10.85 16.09
CA TYR A 252 -4.27 -11.15 15.78
C TYR A 252 -3.58 -11.85 16.94
N TYR A 253 -2.72 -12.82 16.60
CA TYR A 253 -1.96 -13.63 17.53
C TYR A 253 -0.50 -13.75 17.06
N HIS A 254 0.40 -13.97 18.01
CA HIS A 254 1.76 -14.40 17.71
C HIS A 254 2.27 -15.37 18.76
N ILE A 255 3.21 -16.22 18.35
CA ILE A 255 3.98 -17.09 19.22
C ILE A 255 5.47 -16.80 19.07
N GLU A 256 6.18 -16.78 20.19
CA GLU A 256 7.64 -16.63 20.29
C GLU A 256 8.26 -17.97 20.71
N LEU A 257 9.39 -18.33 20.12
CA LEU A 257 10.14 -19.54 20.43
C LEU A 257 11.39 -19.21 21.26
N ASP A 258 12.19 -20.22 21.59
CA ASP A 258 13.43 -20.01 22.33
C ASP A 258 14.53 -19.29 21.54
N THR A 259 14.50 -19.43 20.22
CA THR A 259 15.17 -18.59 19.24
C THR A 259 14.19 -18.28 18.13
N HIS A 260 14.30 -17.11 17.51
CA HIS A 260 13.54 -16.82 16.30
C HIS A 260 13.80 -17.90 15.25
N ASP A 261 12.73 -18.44 14.68
CA ASP A 261 12.75 -19.53 13.70
C ASP A 261 11.50 -19.44 12.80
N VAL A 262 11.40 -20.32 11.81
CA VAL A 262 10.26 -20.39 10.90
C VAL A 262 9.31 -21.50 11.33
N VAL A 263 8.05 -21.16 11.60
CA VAL A 263 6.97 -22.11 11.90
C VAL A 263 6.20 -22.48 10.64
N ILE A 264 5.49 -23.61 10.67
CA ILE A 264 4.60 -24.00 9.56
C ILE A 264 3.17 -23.57 9.87
N ALA A 265 2.70 -22.51 9.18
CA ALA A 265 1.39 -21.91 9.34
C ALA A 265 0.47 -22.26 8.15
N ASN A 266 -0.59 -23.03 8.39
CA ASN A 266 -1.46 -23.60 7.35
C ASN A 266 -0.66 -24.30 6.23
N GLY A 267 0.49 -24.89 6.56
CA GLY A 267 1.41 -25.53 5.61
C GLY A 267 2.46 -24.60 4.98
N LEU A 268 2.32 -23.27 5.10
CA LEU A 268 3.30 -22.31 4.59
C LEU A 268 4.33 -21.96 5.69
N PRO A 269 5.64 -22.01 5.40
CA PRO A 269 6.68 -21.51 6.29
C PRO A 269 6.56 -19.99 6.53
N ALA A 270 6.41 -19.58 7.79
CA ALA A 270 6.24 -18.19 8.22
C ALA A 270 7.00 -17.92 9.53
N GLU A 271 7.44 -16.68 9.74
CA GLU A 271 8.29 -16.35 10.89
C GLU A 271 7.58 -16.52 12.25
N SER A 272 8.34 -16.94 13.27
CA SER A 272 7.94 -16.81 14.67
C SER A 272 8.15 -15.38 15.17
N TYR A 273 7.63 -15.03 16.35
CA TYR A 273 7.80 -13.68 16.89
C TYR A 273 9.28 -13.43 17.21
N LEU A 274 9.78 -12.27 16.79
CA LEU A 274 11.05 -11.71 17.23
C LEU A 274 10.75 -10.54 18.18
N ASP A 275 11.17 -10.65 19.45
CA ASP A 275 11.03 -9.52 20.37
C ASP A 275 12.03 -8.42 20.04
N CYS A 276 11.54 -7.41 19.34
CA CYS A 276 12.31 -6.21 19.01
C CYS A 276 11.91 -5.04 19.93
N GLY A 277 11.34 -5.32 21.10
CA GLY A 277 10.86 -4.31 22.05
C GLY A 277 9.42 -3.87 21.82
N ASN A 278 8.62 -4.69 21.15
CA ASN A 278 7.30 -4.37 20.62
C ASN A 278 6.16 -5.17 21.26
N ARG A 279 6.48 -5.87 22.35
CA ARG A 279 5.54 -6.74 23.05
C ARG A 279 4.31 -6.00 23.58
N ASP A 280 4.44 -4.69 23.82
CA ASP A 280 3.37 -3.79 24.31
C ASP A 280 2.21 -3.59 23.33
N PHE A 281 2.37 -3.96 22.06
CA PHE A 281 1.24 -4.11 21.15
C PHE A 281 0.22 -5.13 21.65
N PHE A 282 0.66 -6.22 22.25
CA PHE A 282 -0.22 -7.31 22.66
C PHE A 282 -0.86 -7.04 24.03
N ALA A 283 -2.11 -7.46 24.18
CA ALA A 283 -2.84 -7.22 25.40
C ALA A 283 -2.18 -7.93 26.60
N GLY A 284 -1.94 -7.18 27.68
CA GLY A 284 -1.42 -7.73 28.94
C GLY A 284 0.06 -8.10 28.91
N ALA A 285 0.83 -7.60 27.94
CA ALA A 285 2.28 -7.79 27.90
C ALA A 285 2.97 -7.19 29.14
N ASP A 286 3.79 -8.00 29.80
CA ASP A 286 4.66 -7.56 30.90
C ASP A 286 5.93 -6.98 30.29
N VAL A 287 5.88 -5.68 29.94
CA VAL A 287 6.98 -5.01 29.24
C VAL A 287 7.76 -4.15 30.23
N ALA A 288 9.09 -4.31 30.21
CA ALA A 288 9.97 -3.46 30.99
C ALA A 288 9.77 -1.99 30.61
N PRO A 289 9.93 -1.05 31.56
CA PRO A 289 9.93 0.38 31.27
C PRO A 289 10.90 0.68 30.12
N GLU A 290 10.53 1.60 29.22
CA GLU A 290 11.33 1.98 28.05
C GLU A 290 12.80 2.30 28.41
N SER A 291 13.04 2.93 29.57
CA SER A 291 14.38 3.24 30.10
C SER A 291 15.23 2.03 30.51
N GLU A 292 14.63 0.84 30.58
CA GLU A 292 15.27 -0.42 30.99
C GLU A 292 15.33 -1.44 29.84
N ARG A 293 14.73 -1.13 28.68
CA ARG A 293 14.88 -1.94 27.47
C ARG A 293 16.32 -1.79 26.96
N ALA A 294 16.98 -2.91 26.69
CA ALA A 294 18.30 -2.86 26.08
C ALA A 294 18.16 -2.35 24.65
N GLU A 295 18.99 -1.39 24.26
CA GLU A 295 19.24 -1.08 22.84
C GLU A 295 19.88 -2.33 22.22
N ILE A 296 19.10 -3.12 21.48
CA ILE A 296 19.60 -4.23 20.67
C ILE A 296 20.07 -3.61 19.36
N ASP A 297 21.29 -3.83 18.90
CA ASP A 297 21.65 -3.42 17.53
C ASP A 297 20.84 -4.32 16.57
N PRO A 298 20.00 -3.79 15.67
CA PRO A 298 19.25 -4.67 14.80
C PRO A 298 20.11 -5.37 13.73
N ALA A 299 21.39 -4.99 13.54
CA ALA A 299 22.41 -5.84 12.86
C ALA A 299 22.68 -7.14 13.61
N ASP A 300 22.42 -7.12 14.91
CA ASP A 300 22.46 -8.26 15.81
C ASP A 300 21.06 -8.84 16.08
N LEU A 301 19.99 -8.33 15.43
CA LEU A 301 18.67 -8.98 15.53
C LEU A 301 18.80 -10.39 14.98
N PRO A 302 18.50 -11.42 15.78
CA PRO A 302 18.81 -12.80 15.44
C PRO A 302 17.73 -13.39 14.52
N PHE A 303 17.43 -12.72 13.40
CA PHE A 303 16.60 -13.30 12.35
C PHE A 303 17.20 -14.65 11.94
N CYS A 304 16.33 -15.65 11.77
CA CYS A 304 16.76 -17.01 11.42
C CYS A 304 17.19 -17.12 9.95
N LEU A 305 16.75 -16.18 9.12
CA LEU A 305 17.02 -16.07 7.69
C LEU A 305 17.13 -14.58 7.31
N PRO A 306 17.83 -14.21 6.23
CA PRO A 306 17.87 -12.83 5.76
C PRO A 306 16.46 -12.30 5.44
N LEU A 307 16.11 -11.13 5.98
CA LEU A 307 14.87 -10.43 5.66
C LEU A 307 15.06 -9.55 4.42
N VAL A 308 14.20 -9.71 3.42
CA VAL A 308 14.24 -8.99 2.15
C VAL A 308 12.89 -8.34 1.88
N THR A 309 12.85 -7.03 1.75
CA THR A 309 11.60 -6.25 1.67
C THR A 309 11.30 -5.71 0.26
N GLY A 310 12.29 -5.72 -0.64
CA GLY A 310 12.15 -5.23 -2.02
C GLY A 310 13.32 -5.64 -2.93
N GLY A 311 13.41 -4.99 -4.08
CA GLY A 311 14.49 -5.22 -5.05
C GLY A 311 14.32 -6.51 -5.87
N GLY A 312 15.38 -6.90 -6.58
CA GLY A 312 15.33 -7.96 -7.59
C GLY A 312 14.84 -9.31 -7.05
N VAL A 313 15.15 -9.64 -5.80
CA VAL A 313 14.69 -10.88 -5.15
C VAL A 313 13.17 -10.88 -4.99
N VAL A 314 12.58 -9.80 -4.48
CA VAL A 314 11.10 -9.71 -4.34
C VAL A 314 10.43 -9.74 -5.71
N GLU A 315 10.98 -9.05 -6.70
CA GLU A 315 10.43 -9.07 -8.07
C GLU A 315 10.50 -10.47 -8.71
N GLU A 316 11.55 -11.24 -8.43
CA GLU A 316 11.65 -12.63 -8.87
C GLU A 316 10.58 -13.51 -8.19
N VAL A 317 10.43 -13.43 -6.87
CA VAL A 317 9.40 -14.16 -6.12
C VAL A 317 8.00 -13.80 -6.64
N ARG A 318 7.73 -12.52 -6.90
CA ARG A 318 6.46 -12.08 -7.49
C ARG A 318 6.22 -12.64 -8.88
N ALA A 319 7.25 -12.72 -9.72
CA ALA A 319 7.15 -13.34 -11.04
C ALA A 319 6.82 -14.84 -10.95
N GLN A 320 7.41 -15.55 -9.99
CA GLN A 320 7.09 -16.95 -9.69
C GLN A 320 5.64 -17.11 -9.22
N LEU A 321 5.20 -16.29 -8.26
CA LEU A 321 3.81 -16.28 -7.76
C LEU A 321 2.80 -15.97 -8.87
N GLY A 322 3.11 -15.02 -9.74
CA GLY A 322 2.27 -14.71 -10.90
C GLY A 322 2.20 -15.87 -11.91
N THR A 323 3.28 -16.64 -12.06
CA THR A 323 3.29 -17.87 -12.88
C THR A 323 2.42 -18.94 -12.23
N GLN A 324 2.62 -19.19 -10.94
CA GLN A 324 1.84 -20.16 -10.15
C GLN A 324 0.34 -19.84 -10.18
N ALA A 325 -0.06 -18.58 -10.02
CA ALA A 325 -1.46 -18.17 -10.14
C ALA A 325 -2.07 -18.60 -11.49
N ARG A 326 -1.32 -18.47 -12.59
CA ARG A 326 -1.77 -18.90 -13.92
C ARG A 326 -1.83 -20.41 -14.05
N GLU A 327 -0.90 -21.14 -13.45
CA GLU A 327 -0.89 -22.60 -13.45
C GLU A 327 -2.10 -23.19 -12.74
N ILE A 328 -2.52 -22.59 -11.62
CA ILE A 328 -3.73 -23.00 -10.88
C ILE A 328 -5.03 -22.42 -11.48
N GLY A 329 -4.95 -21.78 -12.65
CA GLY A 329 -6.09 -21.44 -13.50
C GLY A 329 -6.59 -20.00 -13.40
N TRP A 330 -5.87 -19.10 -12.73
CA TRP A 330 -6.17 -17.67 -12.81
C TRP A 330 -5.77 -17.11 -14.18
N ALA A 331 -6.56 -16.19 -14.71
CA ALA A 331 -6.27 -15.53 -15.98
C ALA A 331 -6.22 -14.01 -15.81
N SER A 332 -5.10 -13.39 -16.15
CA SER A 332 -4.99 -11.94 -16.28
C SER A 332 -5.45 -11.54 -17.67
N LYS A 333 -6.57 -10.83 -17.77
CA LYS A 333 -7.17 -10.40 -19.05
C LYS A 333 -7.31 -8.90 -19.12
N ALA A 334 -7.22 -8.38 -20.35
CA ALA A 334 -7.64 -7.00 -20.63
C ALA A 334 -9.09 -6.80 -20.19
N ALA A 335 -9.37 -5.69 -19.51
CA ALA A 335 -10.68 -5.37 -18.99
C ALA A 335 -11.08 -3.95 -19.40
N GLU A 336 -12.29 -3.81 -19.93
CA GLU A 336 -12.88 -2.50 -20.17
C GLU A 336 -13.25 -1.83 -18.83
N PRO A 337 -13.18 -0.49 -18.74
CA PRO A 337 -13.62 0.23 -17.56
C PRO A 337 -15.12 0.00 -17.33
N GLU A 338 -15.50 -0.48 -16.15
CA GLU A 338 -16.88 -0.34 -15.70
C GLU A 338 -16.99 1.06 -15.11
N VAL A 339 -17.80 1.95 -15.67
CA VAL A 339 -17.93 3.34 -15.22
C VAL A 339 -19.38 3.68 -14.91
N ALA A 340 -19.61 4.28 -13.77
CA ALA A 340 -20.89 4.81 -13.33
C ALA A 340 -20.70 6.20 -12.71
N VAL A 341 -21.80 6.94 -12.61
CA VAL A 341 -21.85 8.17 -11.81
C VAL A 341 -22.87 8.01 -10.72
N GLU A 342 -22.50 8.23 -9.47
CA GLU A 342 -23.42 8.16 -8.33
C GLU A 342 -23.78 9.59 -7.89
N ALA A 343 -25.06 9.91 -7.76
CA ALA A 343 -25.51 11.20 -7.25
C ALA A 343 -26.65 10.98 -6.25
N GLY A 344 -26.54 11.59 -5.06
CA GLY A 344 -27.53 11.39 -3.98
C GLY A 344 -27.70 9.92 -3.58
N GLY A 345 -26.62 9.13 -3.61
CA GLY A 345 -26.63 7.69 -3.32
C GLY A 345 -27.26 6.81 -4.40
N THR A 346 -27.61 7.37 -5.56
CA THR A 346 -28.21 6.63 -6.68
C THR A 346 -27.20 6.45 -7.80
N PRO A 347 -26.91 5.21 -8.25
CA PRO A 347 -26.05 4.97 -9.40
C PRO A 347 -26.77 5.31 -10.72
N LEU A 348 -26.07 6.04 -11.58
CA LEU A 348 -26.49 6.48 -12.90
C LEU A 348 -25.50 5.91 -13.92
N LEU A 349 -26.01 5.15 -14.89
CA LEU A 349 -25.19 4.60 -15.97
C LEU A 349 -25.04 5.67 -17.06
N PRO A 350 -23.80 6.07 -17.43
CA PRO A 350 -23.58 7.01 -18.51
C PRO A 350 -23.88 6.37 -19.87
N ASP A 351 -24.46 7.16 -20.78
CA ASP A 351 -24.58 6.82 -22.19
C ASP A 351 -23.23 7.07 -22.88
N GLU A 352 -22.78 6.12 -23.70
CA GLU A 352 -21.60 6.31 -24.54
C GLU A 352 -21.99 6.90 -25.91
N ILE A 353 -21.50 8.10 -26.21
CA ILE A 353 -21.79 8.81 -27.46
C ILE A 353 -20.49 9.36 -28.03
N GLY A 354 -20.01 8.75 -29.12
CA GLY A 354 -18.82 9.21 -29.85
C GLY A 354 -17.53 9.15 -29.04
N GLY A 355 -17.36 8.10 -28.22
CA GLY A 355 -16.19 7.92 -27.34
C GLY A 355 -16.21 8.77 -26.07
N LYS A 356 -17.36 9.40 -25.75
CA LYS A 356 -17.58 10.19 -24.53
C LYS A 356 -18.68 9.55 -23.70
N LEU A 357 -18.50 9.57 -22.39
CA LEU A 357 -19.51 9.19 -21.43
C LEU A 357 -20.35 10.41 -21.07
N ARG A 358 -21.67 10.27 -21.15
CA ARG A 358 -22.63 11.33 -20.89
C ARG A 358 -23.65 10.88 -19.85
N VAL A 359 -23.85 11.66 -18.80
CA VAL A 359 -24.85 11.38 -17.77
C VAL A 359 -25.56 12.66 -17.35
N THR A 360 -26.86 12.57 -17.12
CA THR A 360 -27.66 13.70 -16.62
C THR A 360 -27.92 13.51 -15.13
N LEU A 361 -27.51 14.49 -14.32
CA LEU A 361 -27.70 14.43 -12.87
C LEU A 361 -29.14 14.75 -12.49
N PRO A 362 -29.66 14.25 -11.36
CA PRO A 362 -30.87 14.78 -10.73
C PRO A 362 -30.76 16.28 -10.47
N ALA A 363 -31.87 17.02 -10.56
CA ALA A 363 -31.86 18.48 -10.42
C ALA A 363 -31.46 18.98 -9.02
N ASP A 364 -31.57 18.11 -8.01
CA ASP A 364 -31.20 18.32 -6.61
C ASP A 364 -29.80 17.79 -6.25
N ALA A 365 -29.04 17.27 -7.23
CA ALA A 365 -27.70 16.76 -7.00
C ALA A 365 -26.74 17.88 -6.55
N CYS A 366 -26.29 17.78 -5.30
CA CYS A 366 -25.33 18.70 -4.68
C CYS A 366 -23.87 18.30 -4.98
N ASP A 367 -23.64 17.03 -5.27
CA ASP A 367 -22.39 16.43 -5.70
C ASP A 367 -22.69 15.21 -6.58
N ALA A 368 -21.63 14.66 -7.17
CA ALA A 368 -21.66 13.38 -7.86
C ALA A 368 -20.32 12.66 -7.66
N TRP A 369 -20.31 11.35 -7.82
CA TRP A 369 -19.13 10.51 -7.71
C TRP A 369 -18.91 9.79 -9.02
N LEU A 370 -17.74 9.95 -9.62
CA LEU A 370 -17.29 9.11 -10.72
C LEU A 370 -16.76 7.81 -10.13
N VAL A 371 -17.49 6.72 -10.35
CA VAL A 371 -17.15 5.40 -9.84
C VAL A 371 -16.68 4.54 -11.01
N SER A 372 -15.56 3.86 -10.85
CA SER A 372 -15.09 2.90 -11.82
C SER A 372 -14.48 1.66 -11.21
N SER A 373 -14.39 0.59 -12.01
CA SER A 373 -13.40 -0.44 -11.73
C SER A 373 -12.01 0.18 -11.68
N SER A 374 -11.18 -0.34 -10.76
CA SER A 374 -9.78 0.07 -10.60
C SER A 374 -8.86 -1.15 -10.55
N TRP A 375 -7.58 -0.92 -10.75
CA TRP A 375 -6.54 -1.94 -10.75
C TRP A 375 -5.22 -1.35 -10.29
N VAL A 376 -4.30 -2.19 -9.83
CA VAL A 376 -2.95 -1.78 -9.43
C VAL A 376 -1.96 -2.42 -10.42
N PRO A 377 -1.24 -1.66 -11.26
CA PRO A 377 -0.32 -2.22 -12.26
C PRO A 377 0.70 -3.21 -11.67
N TYR A 378 1.23 -2.88 -10.49
CA TYR A 378 2.15 -3.70 -9.73
C TYR A 378 1.62 -5.12 -9.46
N HIS A 379 0.32 -5.29 -9.23
CA HIS A 379 -0.31 -6.59 -8.99
C HIS A 379 -0.34 -7.48 -10.24
N HIS A 380 -0.13 -6.92 -11.42
CA HIS A 380 -0.14 -7.64 -12.69
C HIS A 380 1.25 -7.81 -13.31
N GLY A 381 2.31 -7.43 -12.59
CA GLY A 381 3.68 -7.41 -13.10
C GLY A 381 3.89 -6.37 -14.20
N ALA A 382 3.07 -5.31 -14.22
CA ALA A 382 3.14 -4.23 -15.20
C ALA A 382 3.92 -3.04 -14.62
N GLY A 383 5.24 -3.19 -14.48
CA GLY A 383 6.13 -2.17 -13.92
C GLY A 383 5.99 -1.99 -12.41
N ALA A 384 6.57 -0.92 -11.89
CA ALA A 384 6.59 -0.57 -10.47
C ALA A 384 5.38 0.29 -10.03
N ASP A 385 4.49 0.70 -10.96
CA ASP A 385 3.36 1.57 -10.63
C ASP A 385 2.38 0.86 -9.68
N ARG A 386 2.33 1.42 -8.49
CA ARG A 386 1.73 0.86 -7.29
C ARG A 386 0.36 1.47 -6.99
N ARG A 387 -0.04 2.51 -7.71
CA ARG A 387 -1.30 3.22 -7.48
C ARG A 387 -2.50 2.35 -7.80
N ASN A 388 -3.59 2.59 -7.08
CA ASN A 388 -4.91 2.07 -7.45
C ASN A 388 -5.52 2.93 -8.56
N LEU A 389 -5.33 2.54 -9.81
CA LEU A 389 -5.73 3.30 -10.99
C LEU A 389 -7.14 2.93 -11.45
N GLY A 390 -8.06 3.90 -11.44
CA GLY A 390 -9.39 3.80 -12.02
C GLY A 390 -9.40 4.21 -13.50
N VAL A 391 -10.16 5.25 -13.83
CA VAL A 391 -10.22 5.83 -15.18
C VAL A 391 -9.30 7.02 -15.38
N VAL A 392 -8.80 7.17 -16.60
CA VAL A 392 -8.14 8.40 -17.04
C VAL A 392 -9.18 9.47 -17.25
N PHE A 393 -9.05 10.57 -16.51
CA PHE A 393 -9.86 11.77 -16.58
C PHE A 393 -9.08 12.89 -17.27
N ARG A 394 -9.55 13.37 -18.43
CA ARG A 394 -8.90 14.46 -19.18
C ARG A 394 -9.60 15.80 -19.01
N HIS A 395 -10.92 15.79 -19.08
CA HIS A 395 -11.76 16.97 -18.90
C HIS A 395 -13.21 16.56 -18.65
N LEU A 396 -13.93 17.44 -17.97
CA LEU A 396 -15.37 17.35 -17.80
C LEU A 396 -16.03 18.55 -18.50
N THR A 397 -17.04 18.30 -19.31
CA THR A 397 -17.93 19.34 -19.80
C THR A 397 -19.24 19.24 -19.05
N VAL A 398 -19.64 20.31 -18.37
CA VAL A 398 -20.95 20.40 -17.74
C VAL A 398 -21.84 21.27 -18.60
N THR A 399 -23.01 20.76 -18.99
CA THR A 399 -23.98 21.49 -19.81
C THR A 399 -25.29 21.61 -19.06
N ASP A 400 -25.84 22.82 -18.97
CA ASP A 400 -27.11 23.07 -18.28
C ASP A 400 -28.33 22.90 -19.20
N ALA A 401 -29.54 23.08 -18.66
CA ALA A 401 -30.78 22.89 -19.40
C ALA A 401 -31.00 23.95 -20.51
N THR A 402 -30.27 25.06 -20.46
CA THR A 402 -30.32 26.12 -21.48
C THR A 402 -29.34 25.86 -22.64
N GLY A 403 -28.42 24.90 -22.46
CA GLY A 403 -27.34 24.59 -23.39
C GLY A 403 -26.05 25.34 -23.10
N GLU A 404 -25.95 26.07 -21.98
CA GLU A 404 -24.69 26.68 -21.55
C GLU A 404 -23.73 25.57 -21.12
N ALA A 405 -22.52 25.57 -21.70
CA ALA A 405 -21.50 24.56 -21.43
C ALA A 405 -20.27 25.18 -20.75
N ARG A 406 -19.83 24.55 -19.66
CA ARG A 406 -18.59 24.88 -18.94
C ARG A 406 -17.63 23.71 -19.04
N ARG A 407 -16.42 23.96 -19.55
CA ARG A 407 -15.35 22.97 -19.59
C ARG A 407 -14.47 23.10 -18.35
N ILE A 408 -14.28 21.99 -17.66
CA ILE A 408 -13.42 21.79 -16.49
C ILE A 408 -12.24 20.94 -16.94
N ARG A 409 -11.02 21.40 -16.61
CA ARG A 409 -9.78 20.68 -16.95
C ARG A 409 -9.48 19.61 -15.90
N ALA A 410 -8.61 18.65 -16.23
CA ALA A 410 -8.17 17.63 -15.27
C ALA A 410 -7.42 18.23 -14.07
N ASP A 411 -6.67 19.31 -14.27
CA ASP A 411 -5.90 20.04 -13.26
C ASP A 411 -6.74 21.06 -12.45
N ASP A 412 -8.07 21.00 -12.51
CA ASP A 412 -8.92 21.90 -11.72
C ASP A 412 -8.79 21.56 -10.22
N PRO A 413 -8.44 22.52 -9.35
CA PRO A 413 -8.15 22.26 -7.93
C PRO A 413 -9.37 21.77 -7.15
N ARG A 414 -10.58 21.90 -7.70
CA ARG A 414 -11.80 21.34 -7.08
C ARG A 414 -11.90 19.83 -7.24
N LEU A 415 -11.14 19.23 -8.15
CA LEU A 415 -11.07 17.78 -8.38
C LEU A 415 -10.04 17.13 -7.43
N ALA A 416 -10.16 17.35 -6.12
CA ALA A 416 -9.18 16.84 -5.17
C ALA A 416 -9.44 15.37 -4.83
N PHE A 417 -10.62 15.06 -4.27
CA PHE A 417 -10.86 13.76 -3.67
C PHE A 417 -11.04 12.64 -4.71
N GLY A 418 -10.18 11.62 -4.61
CA GLY A 418 -10.22 10.42 -5.44
C GLY A 418 -9.61 10.58 -6.83
N PHE A 419 -8.68 11.53 -6.99
CA PHE A 419 -7.85 11.69 -8.17
C PHE A 419 -6.37 11.64 -7.77
N HIS A 420 -5.60 10.78 -8.46
CA HIS A 420 -4.13 10.86 -8.48
C HIS A 420 -3.70 12.14 -9.17
N GLU A 421 -2.43 12.49 -9.05
CA GLU A 421 -1.88 13.72 -9.61
C GLU A 421 -2.03 13.88 -11.13
N ALA A 422 -1.84 15.13 -11.56
CA ALA A 422 -1.95 15.51 -12.97
C ALA A 422 -0.71 15.09 -13.75
N GLU A 423 -0.90 14.15 -14.66
CA GLU A 423 0.09 13.70 -15.63
C GLU A 423 -0.12 14.41 -16.98
N GLY A 424 0.91 14.45 -17.82
CA GLY A 424 0.86 15.13 -19.11
C GLY A 424 1.51 14.34 -20.24
N GLU A 425 0.82 14.25 -21.37
CA GLU A 425 1.37 13.76 -22.64
C GLU A 425 1.02 14.76 -23.75
N ASP A 426 2.00 15.13 -24.59
CA ASP A 426 1.82 16.07 -25.70
C ASP A 426 1.13 17.42 -25.34
N GLY A 427 1.30 17.88 -24.09
CA GLY A 427 0.71 19.14 -23.60
C GLY A 427 -0.77 19.04 -23.20
N ALA A 428 -1.33 17.84 -23.11
CA ALA A 428 -2.67 17.60 -22.60
C ALA A 428 -2.64 16.91 -21.23
N ALA A 429 -2.98 17.66 -20.18
CA ALA A 429 -3.07 17.15 -18.81
C ALA A 429 -4.20 16.12 -18.65
N PHE A 430 -3.95 15.08 -17.86
CA PHE A 430 -4.91 14.08 -17.44
C PHE A 430 -4.62 13.65 -16.00
N ARG A 431 -5.61 13.05 -15.34
CA ARG A 431 -5.47 12.47 -14.00
C ARG A 431 -6.02 11.06 -14.00
N TRP A 432 -5.44 10.16 -13.25
CA TRP A 432 -6.10 8.91 -12.94
C TRP A 432 -7.05 9.11 -11.76
N THR A 433 -8.26 8.57 -11.81
CA THR A 433 -9.09 8.45 -10.60
C THR A 433 -8.60 7.30 -9.72
N THR A 434 -8.94 7.27 -8.44
CA THR A 434 -8.66 6.15 -7.52
C THR A 434 -9.69 5.00 -7.59
N GLY A 435 -10.61 5.03 -8.58
CA GLY A 435 -11.77 4.15 -8.68
C GLY A 435 -13.06 4.73 -8.08
N ARG A 436 -12.95 5.78 -7.25
CA ARG A 436 -14.10 6.58 -6.79
C ARG A 436 -13.66 8.01 -6.55
N ALA A 437 -14.11 8.92 -7.42
CA ALA A 437 -13.66 10.32 -7.43
C ALA A 437 -14.83 11.30 -7.25
N LEU A 438 -14.66 12.32 -6.41
CA LEU A 438 -15.69 13.32 -6.14
C LEU A 438 -15.73 14.38 -7.24
N LEU A 439 -16.93 14.61 -7.78
CA LEU A 439 -17.27 15.73 -8.63
C LEU A 439 -18.12 16.70 -7.79
N PRO A 440 -17.54 17.75 -7.17
CA PRO A 440 -18.28 18.62 -6.27
C PRO A 440 -19.26 19.52 -7.04
N GLY A 441 -20.41 19.86 -6.43
CA GLY A 441 -21.40 20.72 -7.07
C GLY A 441 -20.92 22.12 -7.43
N ALA A 442 -19.82 22.58 -6.83
CA ALA A 442 -19.12 23.79 -7.22
C ALA A 442 -18.72 23.80 -8.72
N LEU A 443 -18.56 22.63 -9.35
CA LEU A 443 -18.27 22.51 -10.78
C LEU A 443 -19.44 23.03 -11.66
N TRP A 444 -20.68 22.81 -11.23
CA TRP A 444 -21.90 23.30 -11.88
C TRP A 444 -22.62 24.42 -11.12
N GLY A 445 -21.94 25.02 -10.14
CA GLY A 445 -22.44 26.19 -9.42
C GLY A 445 -22.83 27.32 -10.39
N GLY A 446 -24.03 27.86 -10.18
CA GLY A 446 -24.61 28.95 -10.99
C GLY A 446 -25.28 28.52 -12.29
N MET A 447 -25.29 27.23 -12.63
CA MET A 447 -25.97 26.71 -13.82
C MET A 447 -27.48 26.54 -13.61
N SER A 448 -28.25 26.62 -14.69
CA SER A 448 -29.72 26.62 -14.61
C SER A 448 -30.32 25.25 -14.88
N GLY A 449 -31.10 24.77 -13.92
CA GLY A 449 -31.87 23.53 -14.04
C GLY A 449 -30.99 22.29 -14.00
N GLN A 450 -31.42 21.25 -14.72
CA GLN A 450 -30.75 19.96 -14.74
C GLN A 450 -29.42 20.04 -15.52
N VAL A 451 -28.37 19.42 -14.99
CA VAL A 451 -27.04 19.45 -15.59
C VAL A 451 -26.67 18.10 -16.19
N THR A 452 -25.99 18.13 -17.33
CA THR A 452 -25.42 16.97 -18.00
C THR A 452 -23.90 17.02 -17.90
N LEU A 453 -23.31 15.96 -17.36
CA LEU A 453 -21.87 15.74 -17.36
C LEU A 453 -21.46 14.98 -18.62
N THR A 454 -20.40 15.43 -19.29
CA THR A 454 -19.79 14.74 -20.43
C THR A 454 -18.28 14.67 -20.23
N PHE A 455 -17.70 13.48 -20.24
CA PHE A 455 -16.27 13.27 -20.02
C PHE A 455 -15.74 12.15 -20.92
N GLU A 456 -14.46 12.24 -21.27
CA GLU A 456 -13.74 11.22 -22.03
C GLU A 456 -13.03 10.29 -21.05
N VAL A 457 -13.27 8.99 -21.21
CA VAL A 457 -12.54 7.94 -20.50
C VAL A 457 -11.75 7.14 -21.52
N HIS A 458 -10.44 7.04 -21.32
CA HIS A 458 -9.61 6.18 -22.15
C HIS A 458 -9.42 4.80 -21.49
N ALA A 459 -9.55 3.77 -22.33
CA ALA A 459 -9.13 2.41 -22.02
C ALA A 459 -7.61 2.34 -22.16
N ASN A 460 -6.90 2.43 -21.05
CA ASN A 460 -5.48 2.06 -20.98
C ASN A 460 -5.36 0.54 -20.82
N GLU A 461 -4.13 -0.01 -20.81
CA GLU A 461 -3.82 -1.45 -20.67
C GLU A 461 -4.22 -2.02 -19.29
N ARG A 462 -5.50 -1.93 -18.93
CA ARG A 462 -6.03 -2.44 -17.69
C ARG A 462 -6.06 -3.95 -17.74
N ARG A 463 -5.71 -4.55 -16.61
CA ARG A 463 -5.85 -5.98 -16.43
C ARG A 463 -6.70 -6.27 -15.22
N ARG A 464 -7.45 -7.36 -15.32
CA ARG A 464 -8.19 -7.94 -14.22
C ARG A 464 -7.85 -9.41 -14.13
N TRP A 465 -7.66 -9.88 -12.91
CA TRP A 465 -7.57 -11.30 -12.61
C TRP A 465 -8.96 -11.93 -12.64
N ILE A 466 -9.09 -13.02 -13.38
CA ILE A 466 -10.29 -13.85 -13.44
C ILE A 466 -9.96 -15.16 -12.73
N ALA A 467 -10.63 -15.37 -11.60
CA ALA A 467 -10.50 -16.57 -10.81
C ALA A 467 -10.98 -17.81 -11.60
N PRO A 468 -10.37 -18.99 -11.38
CA PRO A 468 -10.86 -20.23 -11.97
C PRO A 468 -12.26 -20.57 -11.44
N ALA A 469 -13.05 -21.31 -12.23
CA ALA A 469 -14.44 -21.64 -11.89
C ALA A 469 -14.61 -22.36 -10.52
N LYS A 470 -13.56 -23.05 -10.05
CA LYS A 470 -13.52 -23.69 -8.72
C LYS A 470 -13.40 -22.66 -7.59
N ALA A 471 -12.64 -21.58 -7.79
CA ALA A 471 -12.45 -20.50 -6.82
C ALA A 471 -13.66 -19.54 -6.74
N ALA A 472 -14.34 -19.31 -7.86
CA ALA A 472 -15.55 -18.46 -7.91
C ALA A 472 -16.76 -19.01 -7.11
N ALA A 473 -16.70 -20.28 -6.68
CA ALA A 473 -17.75 -20.96 -5.92
C ALA A 473 -17.54 -20.95 -4.40
N ALA A 474 -16.40 -20.44 -3.90
CA ALA A 474 -16.20 -20.26 -2.46
C ALA A 474 -17.02 -19.04 -2.00
N PRO A 475 -18.07 -19.21 -1.16
CA PRO A 475 -18.78 -18.05 -0.63
C PRO A 475 -17.81 -17.23 0.23
N ALA A 476 -17.86 -15.89 0.11
CA ALA A 476 -17.25 -15.00 1.08
C ALA A 476 -17.77 -15.40 2.47
N ARG A 477 -16.95 -16.12 3.24
CA ARG A 477 -17.30 -16.51 4.61
C ARG A 477 -17.31 -15.21 5.40
N ARG A 478 -18.51 -14.67 5.63
CA ARG A 478 -18.74 -13.77 6.77
C ARG A 478 -18.29 -14.55 8.00
N MET A 479 -17.15 -14.17 8.58
CA MET A 479 -16.84 -14.60 9.94
C MET A 479 -18.00 -14.14 10.81
N SER A 480 -18.68 -15.12 11.39
CA SER A 480 -19.72 -14.86 12.38
C SER A 480 -18.99 -14.33 13.60
N LEU A 481 -19.26 -13.07 13.95
CA LEU A 481 -19.05 -12.53 15.28
C LEU A 481 -19.56 -13.57 16.28
N VAL A 482 -18.65 -14.15 17.06
CA VAL A 482 -19.02 -14.97 18.21
C VAL A 482 -19.63 -14.00 19.22
N ALA A 483 -20.85 -14.31 19.64
CA ALA A 483 -21.66 -13.52 20.57
C ALA A 483 -21.20 -13.63 22.02
#